data_AF-A0A7X9SQK3-F1
#
_entry.id   AF-A0A7X9SQK3-F1
#
_cell.length_a   1.000
_cell.length_b   1.000
_cell.length_c   1.000
_cell.angle_alpha   90.00
_cell.angle_beta   90.00
_cell.angle_gamma   90.00
#
_symmetry.space_group_name_H-M   'P 1'
#
loop_
_entity.id
_entity.type
_entity.pdbx_description
1 polymer ?
#
loop_
_entity_poly.entity_id
_entity_poly.type
_entity_poly.pdbx_seq_one_letter_code
_entity_poly.pdbx_strand_id
1 'polypeptide(L)'
;MESLIELKKKYNALLVRDRKATEYLKTHTFAQCSTPLKNKYKAFILRDGGMWLDTFGLFNELVADLSKTKHDIETLLYRDMTDEEIWNGFKV
;
A
#
# COMPACT_ATOMS: atom_id res chain seq x y z
N MET A 1 19.95 -4.05 -6.04
CA MET A 1 19.01 -4.99 -5.36
C MET A 1 18.84 -4.44 -3.95
N GLU A 2 17.62 -4.11 -3.52
CA GLU A 2 17.36 -3.64 -2.13
C GLU A 2 17.78 -4.74 -1.14
N SER A 3 18.36 -4.35 0.00
CA SER A 3 18.72 -5.31 1.04
C SER A 3 17.47 -5.83 1.77
N LEU A 4 17.57 -7.02 2.38
CA LEU A 4 16.47 -7.59 3.18
C LEU A 4 16.00 -6.64 4.29
N ILE A 5 16.91 -5.89 4.92
CA ILE A 5 16.57 -4.92 5.98
C ILE A 5 15.76 -3.75 5.41
N GLU A 6 16.12 -3.23 4.23
CA GLU A 6 15.38 -2.15 3.57
C GLU A 6 13.98 -2.60 3.16
N LEU A 7 13.85 -3.80 2.59
CA LEU A 7 12.57 -4.38 2.22
C LEU A 7 11.65 -4.57 3.44
N LYS A 8 12.18 -5.06 4.56
CA LYS A 8 11.41 -5.18 5.81
C LYS A 8 10.93 -3.83 6.33
N LYS A 9 11.78 -2.80 6.31
CA LYS A 9 11.39 -1.44 6.71
C LYS A 9 10.31 -0.87 5.77
N LYS A 10 10.44 -1.10 4.47
CA LYS A 10 9.46 -0.72 3.45
C LYS A 10 8.12 -1.43 3.68
N TYR A 11 8.12 -2.73 3.94
CA TYR A 11 6.93 -3.50 4.26
C TYR A 11 6.20 -2.95 5.50
N ASN A 12 6.94 -2.65 6.57
CA ASN A 12 6.37 -2.04 7.78
C ASN A 12 5.72 -0.67 7.48
N ALA A 13 6.36 0.16 6.66
CA ALA A 13 5.80 1.45 6.26
C ALA A 13 4.51 1.29 5.43
N LEU A 14 4.48 0.29 4.53
CA LEU A 14 3.28 -0.04 3.75
C LEU A 14 2.14 -0.55 4.64
N LEU A 15 2.42 -1.40 5.63
CA LEU A 15 1.42 -1.84 6.62
C LEU A 15 0.81 -0.68 7.41
N VAL A 16 1.62 0.30 7.81
CA VAL A 16 1.11 1.51 8.48
C VAL A 16 0.19 2.30 7.57
N ARG A 17 0.52 2.42 6.27
CA ARG A 17 -0.34 3.07 5.28
C ARG A 17 -1.64 2.29 5.07
N ASP A 18 -1.57 0.97 5.05
CA ASP A 18 -2.72 0.10 4.81
C ASP A 18 -3.74 0.18 5.95
N ARG A 19 -3.26 0.20 7.19
CA ARG A 19 -4.11 0.46 8.37
C ARG A 19 -4.82 1.81 8.25
N LYS A 20 -4.11 2.87 7.86
CA LYS A 20 -4.72 4.20 7.67
C LYS A 20 -5.74 4.23 6.52
N ALA A 21 -5.44 3.56 5.41
CA ALA A 21 -6.34 3.45 4.27
C ALA A 21 -7.61 2.67 4.64
N THR A 22 -7.45 1.56 5.36
CA THR A 22 -8.56 0.76 5.89
C THR A 22 -9.46 1.58 6.81
N GLU A 23 -8.89 2.34 7.75
CA GLU A 23 -9.68 3.22 8.61
C GLU A 23 -10.40 4.30 7.80
N TYR A 24 -9.74 4.91 6.82
CA TYR A 24 -10.40 5.88 5.93
C TYR A 24 -11.59 5.27 5.19
N LEU A 25 -11.44 4.07 4.64
CA LEU A 25 -12.52 3.36 3.93
C LEU A 25 -13.69 2.99 4.86
N LYS A 26 -13.43 2.71 6.14
CA LYS A 26 -14.49 2.42 7.13
C LYS A 26 -15.27 3.66 7.55
N THR A 27 -14.62 4.83 7.60
CA THR A 27 -15.25 6.07 8.09
C THR A 27 -15.82 6.95 6.99
N HIS A 28 -15.65 6.59 5.72
CA HIS A 28 -16.14 7.38 4.57
C HIS A 28 -17.15 6.60 3.73
N THR A 29 -18.05 7.34 3.09
CA THR A 29 -19.02 6.77 2.16
C THR A 29 -18.36 6.40 0.83
N PHE A 30 -18.98 5.47 0.10
CA PHE A 30 -18.55 5.10 -1.25
C PHE A 30 -18.37 6.33 -2.17
N ALA A 31 -19.32 7.27 -2.15
CA ALA A 31 -19.26 8.48 -2.99
C ALA A 31 -18.04 9.37 -2.65
N GLN A 32 -17.70 9.49 -1.36
CA GLN A 32 -16.49 10.21 -0.94
C GLN A 32 -15.22 9.49 -1.42
N CYS A 33 -15.18 8.16 -1.33
CA CYS A 33 -14.03 7.37 -1.77
C CYS A 33 -13.84 7.34 -3.28
N SER A 34 -14.92 7.33 -4.07
CA SER A 34 -14.91 7.38 -5.54
C SER A 34 -14.70 8.77 -6.13
N THR A 35 -14.61 9.81 -5.28
CA THR A 35 -14.34 11.16 -5.77
C THR A 35 -12.90 11.25 -6.29
N PRO A 36 -12.67 11.77 -7.50
CA PRO A 36 -11.33 11.99 -8.04
C PRO A 36 -10.46 12.85 -7.12
N LEU A 37 -9.27 12.36 -6.82
CA LEU A 37 -8.30 13.04 -5.98
C LEU A 37 -7.67 14.21 -6.72
N LYS A 38 -7.33 15.24 -5.96
CA LYS A 38 -6.65 16.44 -6.47
C LYS A 38 -5.30 16.60 -5.82
N ASN A 39 -4.32 17.06 -6.59
CA ASN A 39 -2.99 17.42 -6.07
C ASN A 39 -3.03 18.78 -5.35
N LYS A 40 -1.88 19.21 -4.81
CA LYS A 40 -1.73 20.50 -4.10
C LYS A 40 -2.08 21.73 -4.94
N TYR A 41 -2.12 21.61 -6.26
CA TYR A 41 -2.51 22.65 -7.21
C TYR A 41 -3.98 22.56 -7.63
N LYS A 42 -4.79 21.73 -6.96
CA LYS A 42 -6.20 21.47 -7.26
C LYS A 42 -6.46 20.81 -8.62
N ALA A 43 -5.42 20.37 -9.32
CA ALA A 43 -5.56 19.57 -10.53
C ALA A 43 -5.86 18.12 -10.13
N PHE A 44 -6.78 17.49 -10.85
CA PHE A 44 -7.11 16.09 -10.63
C PHE A 44 -5.92 15.19 -11.00
N ILE A 45 -5.76 14.10 -10.26
CA ILE A 45 -4.67 13.14 -10.43
C ILE A 45 -5.12 12.04 -11.38
N LEU A 46 -4.26 11.67 -12.33
CA LEU A 46 -4.49 10.59 -13.28
C LEU A 46 -3.62 9.38 -12.94
N ARG A 47 -4.15 8.19 -13.16
CA ARG A 47 -3.39 6.94 -13.25
C ARG A 47 -2.85 6.77 -14.66
N ASP A 48 -1.90 5.86 -14.81
CA ASP A 48 -1.46 5.39 -16.12
C ASP A 48 -2.68 4.93 -16.95
N GLY A 49 -2.76 5.41 -18.19
CA GLY A 49 -3.93 5.20 -19.05
C GLY A 49 -4.99 6.32 -18.99
N GLY A 50 -4.76 7.39 -18.22
CA GLY A 50 -5.59 8.60 -18.27
C GLY A 50 -6.91 8.52 -17.49
N MET A 51 -7.05 7.52 -16.61
CA MET A 51 -8.20 7.42 -15.70
C MET A 51 -7.95 8.25 -14.44
N TRP A 52 -8.98 8.90 -13.91
CA TRP A 52 -8.87 9.62 -12.64
C TRP A 52 -8.51 8.67 -11.48
N LEU A 53 -7.57 9.10 -10.64
CA LEU A 53 -7.20 8.40 -9.42
C LEU A 53 -8.19 8.78 -8.31
N ASP A 54 -8.83 7.79 -7.71
CA ASP A 54 -9.68 7.92 -6.54
C ASP A 54 -9.05 7.19 -5.33
N THR A 55 -9.78 7.13 -4.21
CA THR A 55 -9.29 6.47 -2.99
C THR A 55 -9.12 4.96 -3.19
N PHE A 56 -10.01 4.33 -3.96
CA PHE A 56 -9.94 2.90 -4.25
C PHE A 56 -8.72 2.56 -5.13
N GLY A 57 -8.40 3.42 -6.09
CA GLY A 57 -7.19 3.30 -6.90
C GLY A 57 -5.92 3.31 -6.05
N LEU A 58 -5.83 4.24 -5.08
CA LEU A 58 -4.70 4.28 -4.14
C LEU A 58 -4.63 3.04 -3.26
N PHE A 59 -5.77 2.53 -2.79
CA PHE A 59 -5.82 1.31 -1.99
C PHE A 59 -5.33 0.10 -2.79
N ASN A 60 -5.77 -0.04 -4.04
CA ASN A 60 -5.34 -1.13 -4.91
C ASN A 60 -3.83 -1.08 -5.20
N GLU A 61 -3.26 0.11 -5.40
CA GLU A 61 -1.80 0.29 -5.56
C GLU A 61 -1.04 -0.12 -4.30
N LEU A 62 -1.54 0.28 -3.13
CA LEU A 62 -0.95 -0.07 -1.85
C LEU A 62 -0.94 -1.58 -1.60
N VAL A 63 -2.05 -2.26 -1.92
CA VAL A 63 -2.14 -3.72 -1.82
C VAL A 63 -1.17 -4.40 -2.78
N ALA A 64 -1.05 -3.91 -4.01
CA ALA A 64 -0.08 -4.44 -4.98
C ALA A 64 1.37 -4.26 -4.51
N ASP A 65 1.71 -3.08 -3.94
CA ASP A 65 3.02 -2.81 -3.37
C ASP A 65 3.33 -3.71 -2.16
N LEU A 66 2.33 -3.97 -1.29
CA LEU A 66 2.45 -4.92 -0.18
C LEU A 66 2.74 -6.33 -0.68
N SER A 67 1.97 -6.83 -1.66
CA SER A 67 2.15 -8.17 -2.22
C SER A 67 3.51 -8.33 -2.88
N LYS A 68 3.96 -7.33 -3.65
CA LYS A 68 5.28 -7.34 -4.28
C LYS A 68 6.40 -7.32 -3.24
N THR A 69 6.32 -6.43 -2.24
CA THR A 69 7.35 -6.33 -1.20
C THR A 69 7.42 -7.62 -0.37
N LYS A 70 6.28 -8.24 -0.06
CA LYS A 70 6.21 -9.58 0.56
C LYS A 70 6.97 -10.60 -0.28
N HIS A 71 6.66 -10.70 -1.57
CA HIS A 71 7.33 -11.66 -2.46
C HIS A 71 8.86 -11.46 -2.52
N ASP A 72 9.32 -10.20 -2.58
CA ASP A 72 10.75 -9.87 -2.58
C ASP A 72 11.42 -10.28 -1.26
N ILE A 73 10.74 -10.12 -0.11
CA ILE A 73 11.23 -10.58 1.19
C ILE A 73 11.29 -12.10 1.26
N GLU A 74 10.24 -12.80 0.84
CA GLU A 74 10.14 -14.27 0.87
C GLU A 74 11.24 -14.91 0.01
N THR A 75 11.52 -14.31 -1.15
CA THR A 75 12.61 -14.72 -2.03
C THR A 75 13.96 -14.64 -1.34
N LEU A 76 14.24 -13.56 -0.59
CA LEU A 76 15.50 -13.38 0.13
C LEU A 76 15.61 -14.18 1.43
N LEU A 77 14.47 -14.51 2.05
CA LEU A 77 14.41 -15.35 3.25
C LEU A 77 14.52 -16.84 2.93
N TYR A 78 14.28 -17.25 1.67
CA TYR A 78 14.11 -18.65 1.26
C TYR A 78 12.99 -19.36 2.05
N ARG A 79 11.96 -18.61 2.43
CA ARG A 79 10.73 -19.10 3.08
C ARG A 79 9.62 -18.07 2.95
N ASP A 80 8.39 -18.52 3.14
CA ASP A 80 7.25 -17.63 3.27
C ASP A 80 7.33 -16.78 4.55
N MET A 81 6.71 -15.61 4.51
CA MET A 81 6.47 -14.80 5.69
C MET A 81 5.44 -15.51 6.58
N THR A 82 5.69 -15.48 7.89
CA THR A 82 4.73 -15.99 8.87
C THR A 82 3.51 -15.06 8.97
N ASP A 83 2.39 -15.57 9.46
CA ASP A 83 1.19 -14.75 9.72
C ASP A 83 1.52 -13.56 10.63
N GLU A 84 2.36 -13.76 11.65
CA GLU A 84 2.81 -12.69 12.54
C GLU A 84 3.57 -11.59 11.77
N GLU A 85 4.48 -11.97 10.87
CA GLU A 85 5.21 -11.02 10.02
C GLU A 85 4.29 -10.30 9.03
N ILE A 86 3.25 -10.98 8.52
CA ILE A 86 2.25 -10.39 7.61
C ILE A 86 1.39 -9.36 8.34
N TRP A 87 0.88 -9.67 9.52
CA TRP A 87 -0.06 -8.80 10.24
C TRP A 87 0.62 -7.68 11.02
N ASN A 88 1.81 -7.96 11.58
CA ASN A 88 2.50 -7.05 12.50
C ASN A 88 3.81 -6.49 11.93
N GLY A 89 4.27 -6.99 10.79
CA GLY A 89 5.53 -6.58 10.19
C GLY A 89 6.73 -7.19 10.91
N PHE A 90 7.90 -6.60 10.68
CA PHE A 90 9.17 -7.09 11.19
C PHE A 90 9.72 -6.22 12.32
N LYS A 91 10.44 -6.83 13.26
CA LYS A 91 11.35 -6.09 14.16
C LYS A 91 12.65 -5.81 13.40
N VAL A 92 12.90 -4.55 13.06
CA VAL A 92 14.04 -4.07 12.26
C VAL A 92 14.58 -2.74 12.73
#